data_AF-A0A9D2D4X4-F1
#
_entry.id   AF-A0A9D2D4X4-F1
#
_cell.length_a   1.000
_cell.length_b   1.000
_cell.length_c   1.000
_cell.angle_alpha   90.00
_cell.angle_beta   90.00
_cell.angle_gamma   90.00
#
_symmetry.space_group_name_H-M   'P 1'
#
loop_
_entity.id
_entity.type
_entity.pdbx_description
1 polymer ?
#
loop_
_entity_poly.entity_id
_entity_poly.type
_entity_poly.pdbx_seq_one_letter_code
_entity_poly.pdbx_strand_id
1 'polypeptide(L)'
;FDEDFATVNPYLGTDGIKPFVDVCKEEKKGIFILVKTSNPSSGEFQDRLIDGKPLYEHVAEKVAAWGEEHMGDAYSYVGAVVGATYPEVGKALRKIMPKSFILVPGYGAQGGKGADLVHYFNEDGLGAIVNSSRGIIAAYKQEKYARFGAEHFADASRQAVLDMIEDISQALEQR
;
A
#
# COMPACT_ATOMS: atom_id res chain seq x y z
N PHE A 1 0.55 -20.42 -8.25
CA PHE A 1 -0.05 -19.44 -7.33
C PHE A 1 -1.44 -19.18 -7.84
N ASP A 2 -2.45 -19.50 -7.05
CA ASP A 2 -3.86 -19.27 -7.37
C ASP A 2 -4.32 -17.89 -6.90
N GLU A 3 -3.40 -17.11 -6.32
CA GLU A 3 -3.61 -15.73 -5.89
C GLU A 3 -3.60 -14.75 -7.08
N ASP A 4 -4.39 -13.67 -6.97
CA ASP A 4 -4.46 -12.61 -7.98
C ASP A 4 -3.22 -11.69 -7.96
N PHE A 5 -2.69 -11.43 -6.75
CA PHE A 5 -1.54 -10.54 -6.54
C PHE A 5 -0.57 -11.11 -5.51
N ALA A 6 0.73 -10.92 -5.77
CA ALA A 6 1.80 -11.25 -4.83
C ALA A 6 2.68 -10.04 -4.51
N THR A 7 3.21 -9.97 -3.29
CA THR A 7 4.22 -8.98 -2.92
C THR A 7 5.62 -9.51 -3.22
N VAL A 8 6.46 -8.74 -3.93
CA VAL A 8 7.81 -9.17 -4.33
C VAL A 8 8.87 -8.14 -3.93
N ASN A 9 10.08 -8.61 -3.64
CA ASN A 9 11.22 -7.78 -3.26
C ASN A 9 12.11 -7.49 -4.49
N PRO A 10 12.37 -6.22 -4.84
CA PRO A 10 13.11 -5.85 -6.05
C PRO A 10 14.63 -5.87 -5.89
N TYR A 11 15.17 -6.41 -4.80
CA TYR A 11 16.61 -6.32 -4.48
C TYR A 11 17.53 -6.86 -5.59
N LEU A 12 17.09 -7.86 -6.36
CA LEU A 12 17.84 -8.43 -7.48
C LEU A 12 17.71 -7.63 -8.80
N GLY A 13 16.98 -6.52 -8.77
CA GLY A 13 16.71 -5.69 -9.95
C GLY A 13 15.75 -6.36 -10.93
N THR A 14 15.82 -5.92 -12.20
CA THR A 14 14.91 -6.35 -13.27
C THR A 14 14.91 -7.87 -13.47
N ASP A 15 16.06 -8.52 -13.37
CA ASP A 15 16.17 -9.98 -13.58
C ASP A 15 15.36 -10.78 -12.53
N GLY A 16 15.18 -10.21 -11.33
CA GLY A 16 14.33 -10.80 -10.28
C GLY A 16 12.84 -10.45 -10.40
N ILE A 17 12.48 -9.40 -11.15
CA ILE A 17 11.10 -8.90 -11.26
C ILE A 17 10.45 -9.33 -12.57
N LYS A 18 11.17 -9.25 -13.69
CA LYS A 18 10.64 -9.52 -15.02
C LYS A 18 9.97 -10.90 -15.15
N PRO A 19 10.51 -12.00 -14.57
CA PRO A 19 9.82 -13.28 -14.62
C PRO A 19 8.42 -13.25 -14.00
N PHE A 20 8.20 -12.47 -12.94
CA PHE A 20 6.87 -12.30 -12.35
C PHE A 20 5.95 -11.48 -13.26
N VAL A 21 6.46 -10.40 -13.87
CA VAL A 21 5.69 -9.57 -14.80
C VAL A 21 5.23 -10.39 -16.01
N ASP A 22 6.10 -11.25 -16.55
CA ASP A 22 5.78 -12.11 -17.69
C ASP A 22 4.65 -13.11 -17.34
N VAL A 23 4.76 -13.79 -16.19
CA VAL A 23 3.70 -14.69 -15.71
C VAL A 23 2.39 -13.93 -15.44
N CYS A 24 2.47 -12.72 -14.86
CA CYS A 24 1.29 -11.89 -14.60
C CYS A 24 0.54 -11.50 -15.88
N LYS A 25 1.24 -11.31 -17.01
CA LYS A 25 0.61 -11.03 -18.30
C LYS A 25 -0.14 -12.23 -18.85
N GLU A 26 0.48 -13.41 -18.79
CA GLU A 26 -0.10 -14.67 -19.27
C GLU A 26 -1.35 -15.04 -18.48
N GLU A 27 -1.29 -14.86 -17.15
CA GLU A 27 -2.30 -15.32 -16.21
C GLU A 27 -3.30 -14.23 -15.78
N LYS A 28 -3.18 -13.00 -16.32
CA LYS A 28 -3.99 -11.83 -15.93
C LYS A 28 -3.95 -11.51 -14.43
N LYS A 29 -2.75 -11.59 -13.86
CA LYS A 29 -2.44 -11.32 -12.44
C LYS A 29 -1.63 -10.05 -12.28
N GLY A 30 -1.29 -9.69 -11.04
CA GLY A 30 -0.41 -8.56 -10.76
C GLY A 30 0.54 -8.80 -9.59
N ILE A 31 1.36 -7.80 -9.30
CA ILE A 31 2.33 -7.83 -8.20
C ILE A 31 2.42 -6.48 -7.51
N PHE A 32 2.80 -6.49 -6.23
CA PHE A 32 3.17 -5.30 -5.47
C PHE A 32 4.65 -5.37 -5.10
N ILE A 33 5.41 -4.38 -5.53
CA ILE A 33 6.86 -4.34 -5.30
C ILE A 33 7.16 -3.57 -4.01
N LEU A 34 8.05 -4.10 -3.17
CA LEU A 34 8.48 -3.39 -1.95
C LEU A 34 9.27 -2.12 -2.30
N VAL A 35 8.73 -0.95 -1.95
CA VAL A 35 9.35 0.37 -2.24
C VAL A 35 9.86 1.03 -0.97
N LYS A 36 8.96 1.39 -0.05
CA LYS A 36 9.29 1.98 1.25
C LYS A 36 8.44 1.33 2.34
N THR A 37 9.05 0.58 3.24
CA THR A 37 8.34 -0.15 4.30
C THR A 37 8.31 0.66 5.61
N SER A 38 7.41 0.30 6.53
CA SER A 38 7.18 1.01 7.79
C SER A 38 7.91 0.43 9.01
N ASN A 39 8.69 -0.64 8.84
CA ASN A 39 9.46 -1.22 9.94
C ASN A 39 10.61 -0.28 10.37
N PRO A 40 11.02 -0.30 11.65
CA PRO A 40 12.03 0.62 12.19
C PRO A 40 13.37 0.66 11.44
N SER A 41 13.82 -0.49 10.93
CA SER A 41 15.08 -0.62 10.19
C SER A 41 14.96 -0.32 8.69
N SER A 42 13.78 0.07 8.18
CA SER A 42 13.56 0.29 6.74
C SER A 42 14.57 1.26 6.12
N GLY A 43 14.96 2.28 6.89
CA GLY A 43 15.89 3.33 6.46
C GLY A 43 17.36 2.91 6.33
N GLU A 44 17.75 1.73 6.82
CA GLU A 44 19.14 1.25 6.71
C GLU A 44 19.62 1.20 5.25
N PHE A 45 18.71 0.82 4.35
CA PHE A 45 18.91 0.80 2.91
C PHE A 45 18.01 1.77 2.16
N GLN A 46 16.71 1.80 2.47
CA GLN A 46 15.72 2.46 1.61
C GLN A 46 15.91 3.99 1.58
N ASP A 47 16.45 4.57 2.66
CA ASP A 47 16.67 6.02 2.79
C ASP A 47 18.08 6.45 2.38
N ARG A 48 18.93 5.50 1.93
CA ARG A 48 20.28 5.83 1.44
C ARG A 48 20.17 6.64 0.16
N LEU A 49 20.91 7.75 0.12
CA LEU A 49 20.98 8.60 -1.05
C LEU A 49 21.91 7.99 -2.10
N ILE A 50 21.39 7.89 -3.32
CA ILE A 50 22.13 7.55 -4.53
C ILE A 50 21.90 8.72 -5.48
N ASP A 51 22.98 9.43 -5.84
CA ASP A 51 22.93 10.62 -6.68
C ASP A 51 21.97 11.71 -6.17
N GLY A 52 21.93 11.90 -4.85
CA GLY A 52 21.09 12.91 -4.18
C GLY A 52 19.62 12.51 -3.99
N LYS A 53 19.23 11.31 -4.42
CA LYS A 53 17.87 10.78 -4.35
C LYS A 53 17.81 9.49 -3.51
N PRO A 54 16.83 9.30 -2.61
CA PRO A 54 16.77 8.11 -1.78
C PRO A 54 16.49 6.84 -2.60
N LEU A 55 17.05 5.71 -2.17
CA LEU A 55 16.94 4.43 -2.87
C LEU A 55 15.48 4.02 -3.15
N TYR A 56 14.56 4.20 -2.20
CA TYR A 56 13.13 3.88 -2.42
C TYR A 56 12.55 4.59 -3.64
N GLU A 57 13.10 5.76 -3.96
CA GLU A 57 12.57 6.66 -4.97
C GLU A 57 13.11 6.25 -6.37
N HIS A 58 14.31 5.65 -6.42
CA HIS A 58 14.84 4.93 -7.59
C HIS A 58 14.05 3.64 -7.86
N VAL A 59 13.71 2.90 -6.80
CA VAL A 59 12.86 1.69 -6.93
C VAL A 59 11.48 2.07 -7.46
N ALA A 60 10.89 3.17 -7.00
CA ALA A 60 9.60 3.66 -7.49
C ALA A 60 9.60 3.97 -8.99
N GLU A 61 10.67 4.56 -9.52
CA GLU A 61 10.81 4.76 -10.97
C GLU A 61 10.85 3.44 -11.75
N LYS A 62 11.51 2.42 -11.19
CA LYS A 62 11.49 1.07 -11.78
C LYS A 62 10.09 0.46 -11.74
N VAL A 63 9.35 0.61 -10.64
CA VAL A 63 7.94 0.19 -10.56
C VAL A 63 7.10 0.85 -11.64
N ALA A 64 7.23 2.17 -11.83
CA ALA A 64 6.53 2.89 -12.89
C ALA A 64 6.91 2.35 -14.29
N ALA A 65 8.21 2.16 -14.54
CA ALA A 65 8.70 1.64 -15.82
C ALA A 65 8.21 0.22 -16.11
N TRP A 66 8.29 -0.71 -15.16
CA TRP A 66 7.76 -2.07 -15.31
C TRP A 66 6.24 -2.09 -15.42
N GLY A 67 5.56 -1.12 -14.80
CA GLY A 67 4.11 -0.97 -14.86
C GLY A 67 3.59 -0.63 -16.25
N GLU A 68 4.32 0.19 -17.02
CA GLU A 68 3.97 0.48 -18.42
C GLU A 68 3.96 -0.78 -19.30
N GLU A 69 4.66 -1.85 -18.89
CA GLU A 69 4.67 -3.11 -19.61
C GLU A 69 3.41 -3.96 -19.37
N HIS A 70 2.67 -3.74 -18.27
CA HIS A 70 1.49 -4.54 -17.88
C HIS A 70 0.38 -3.65 -17.29
N MET A 71 -0.27 -2.91 -18.19
CA MET A 71 -1.33 -1.95 -17.89
C MET A 71 -2.73 -2.55 -18.05
N GLY A 72 -3.63 -2.21 -17.12
CA GLY A 72 -5.08 -2.23 -17.35
C GLY A 72 -5.55 -0.91 -17.98
N ASP A 73 -6.85 -0.61 -17.88
CA ASP A 73 -7.45 0.57 -18.54
C ASP A 73 -6.86 1.89 -18.03
N ALA A 74 -6.68 2.03 -16.72
CA ALA A 74 -6.17 3.24 -16.07
C ALA A 74 -4.98 2.99 -15.13
N TYR A 75 -4.87 1.79 -14.58
CA TYR A 75 -3.87 1.42 -13.59
C TYR A 75 -3.04 0.22 -14.02
N SER A 76 -1.78 0.21 -13.60
CA SER A 76 -0.82 -0.87 -13.77
C SER A 76 -1.14 -2.05 -12.85
N TYR A 77 -0.94 -3.27 -13.35
CA TYR A 77 -0.94 -4.50 -12.54
C TYR A 77 0.36 -4.68 -11.75
N VAL A 78 1.37 -3.84 -11.99
CA VAL A 78 2.57 -3.68 -11.15
C VAL A 78 2.37 -2.48 -10.22
N GLY A 79 2.08 -2.78 -8.96
CA GLY A 79 1.90 -1.84 -7.88
C GLY A 79 3.13 -1.70 -6.97
N ALA A 80 3.00 -0.85 -5.96
CA ALA A 80 4.02 -0.59 -4.95
C ALA A 80 3.50 -0.87 -3.53
N VAL A 81 4.38 -1.33 -2.64
CA VAL A 81 4.13 -1.32 -1.20
C VAL A 81 4.82 -0.11 -0.58
N VAL A 82 4.03 0.79 0.00
CA VAL A 82 4.51 1.99 0.68
C VAL A 82 3.82 2.10 2.04
N GLY A 83 4.58 2.03 3.13
CA GLY A 83 4.04 2.08 4.49
C GLY A 83 3.49 3.46 4.87
N ALA A 84 2.41 3.49 5.63
CA ALA A 84 1.66 4.70 5.99
C ALA A 84 2.43 5.75 6.84
N THR A 85 3.64 5.45 7.30
CA THR A 85 4.32 6.18 8.38
C THR A 85 4.79 7.59 7.98
N TYR A 86 4.96 7.88 6.69
CA TYR A 86 5.58 9.13 6.23
C TYR A 86 4.74 9.80 5.12
N PRO A 87 3.82 10.72 5.46
CA PRO A 87 2.92 11.35 4.49
C PRO A 87 3.65 12.04 3.33
N GLU A 88 4.78 12.71 3.60
CA GLU A 88 5.60 13.35 2.56
C GLU A 88 6.23 12.35 1.59
N VAL A 89 6.61 11.16 2.07
CA VAL A 89 7.10 10.07 1.20
C VAL A 89 5.97 9.53 0.34
N GLY A 90 4.78 9.33 0.92
CA GLY A 90 3.58 8.97 0.16
C GLY A 90 3.31 9.96 -0.98
N LYS A 91 3.36 11.25 -0.68
CA LYS A 91 3.18 12.34 -1.65
C LYS A 91 4.21 12.32 -2.78
N ALA A 92 5.49 12.15 -2.46
CA ALA A 92 6.56 12.07 -3.45
C ALA A 92 6.41 10.83 -4.35
N LEU A 93 6.20 9.66 -3.73
CA LEU A 93 6.04 8.39 -4.44
C LEU A 93 4.79 8.35 -5.30
N ARG A 94 3.72 9.01 -4.87
CA ARG A 94 2.48 9.12 -5.66
C ARG A 94 2.65 9.92 -6.94
N LYS A 95 3.49 10.96 -6.92
CA LYS A 95 3.86 11.70 -8.14
C LYS A 95 4.71 10.87 -9.10
N ILE A 96 5.57 10.00 -8.59
CA ILE A 96 6.46 9.16 -9.41
C ILE A 96 5.68 8.02 -10.07
N MET A 97 4.70 7.44 -9.36
CA MET A 97 3.98 6.24 -9.81
C MET A 97 2.47 6.48 -9.99
N PRO A 98 2.02 7.50 -10.75
CA PRO A 98 0.61 7.93 -10.77
C PRO A 98 -0.37 6.84 -11.23
N LYS A 99 0.11 5.90 -12.06
CA LYS A 99 -0.67 4.77 -12.58
C LYS A 99 -0.51 3.48 -11.79
N SER A 100 0.38 3.40 -10.81
CA SER A 100 0.51 2.20 -9.98
C SER A 100 -0.40 2.28 -8.77
N PHE A 101 -1.06 1.18 -8.44
CA PHE A 101 -1.70 1.05 -7.13
C PHE A 101 -0.63 1.05 -6.02
N ILE A 102 -0.86 1.78 -4.94
CA ILE A 102 -0.07 1.67 -3.72
C ILE A 102 -0.83 0.82 -2.70
N LEU A 103 -0.27 -0.33 -2.36
CA LEU A 103 -0.65 -1.07 -1.17
C LEU A 103 -0.04 -0.37 0.06
N VAL A 104 -0.90 0.16 0.92
CA VAL A 104 -0.51 0.92 2.12
C VAL A 104 -0.72 0.08 3.38
N PRO A 105 0.31 -0.64 3.85
CA PRO A 105 0.24 -1.33 5.14
C PRO A 105 0.37 -0.36 6.30
N GLY A 106 -0.29 -0.70 7.40
CA GLY A 106 -0.04 -0.09 8.72
C GLY A 106 -1.11 0.85 9.25
N TYR A 107 -2.30 0.89 8.63
CA TYR A 107 -3.42 1.66 9.19
C TYR A 107 -3.77 1.21 10.61
N GLY A 108 -3.99 2.18 11.50
CA GLY A 108 -4.34 1.98 12.91
C GLY A 108 -3.18 1.47 13.78
N ALA A 109 -2.70 0.25 13.53
CA ALA A 109 -1.75 -0.42 14.43
C ALA A 109 -0.33 0.18 14.43
N GLN A 110 0.05 0.90 13.37
CA GLN A 110 1.34 1.62 13.28
C GLN A 110 1.16 3.14 13.33
N GLY A 111 -0.02 3.60 13.78
CA GLY A 111 -0.31 5.02 14.00
C GLY A 111 -0.92 5.77 12.82
N GLY A 112 -1.04 5.16 11.63
CA GLY A 112 -1.64 5.82 10.47
C GLY A 112 -3.16 6.01 10.63
N LYS A 113 -3.62 7.25 10.47
CA LYS A 113 -5.04 7.64 10.41
C LYS A 113 -5.42 8.07 8.98
N GLY A 114 -6.72 8.24 8.70
CA GLY A 114 -7.19 8.68 7.38
C GLY A 114 -6.45 9.92 6.85
N ALA A 115 -6.23 10.91 7.70
CA ALA A 115 -5.50 12.14 7.35
C ALA A 115 -4.06 11.90 6.86
N ASP A 116 -3.36 10.89 7.41
CA ASP A 116 -1.99 10.56 7.02
C ASP A 116 -1.93 9.85 5.66
N LEU A 117 -3.06 9.29 5.21
CA LEU A 117 -3.17 8.47 4.00
C LEU A 117 -3.55 9.26 2.75
N VAL A 118 -4.07 10.50 2.91
CA VAL A 118 -4.59 11.32 1.80
C VAL A 118 -3.58 11.45 0.65
N HIS A 119 -2.29 11.55 0.97
CA HIS A 119 -1.22 11.73 -0.01
C HIS A 119 -0.85 10.49 -0.83
N TYR A 120 -1.39 9.32 -0.45
CA TYR A 120 -1.17 8.07 -1.18
C TYR A 120 -2.18 7.87 -2.31
N PHE A 121 -3.34 8.53 -2.21
CA PHE A 121 -4.38 8.51 -3.22
C PHE A 121 -4.11 9.55 -4.33
N ASN A 122 -4.53 9.21 -5.54
CA ASN A 122 -4.66 10.15 -6.64
C ASN A 122 -5.70 11.24 -6.30
N GLU A 123 -5.77 12.29 -7.13
CA GLU A 123 -6.71 13.41 -6.93
C GLU A 123 -8.18 12.98 -7.04
N ASP A 124 -8.46 11.88 -7.75
CA ASP A 124 -9.77 11.24 -7.86
C ASP A 124 -10.14 10.36 -6.64
N GLY A 125 -9.27 10.28 -5.63
CA GLY A 125 -9.45 9.43 -4.45
C GLY A 125 -9.18 7.95 -4.70
N LEU A 126 -8.63 7.56 -5.86
CA LEU A 126 -8.27 6.18 -6.20
C LEU A 126 -6.75 5.95 -6.11
N GLY A 127 -6.30 4.76 -6.51
CA GLY A 127 -4.87 4.45 -6.64
C GLY A 127 -4.16 3.98 -5.36
N ALA A 128 -4.85 3.88 -4.23
CA ALA A 128 -4.32 3.26 -3.02
C ALA A 128 -5.25 2.17 -2.46
N ILE A 129 -4.65 1.13 -1.89
CA ILE A 129 -5.30 0.02 -1.20
C ILE A 129 -4.79 0.02 0.24
N VAL A 130 -5.64 0.37 1.20
CA VAL A 130 -5.23 0.49 2.60
C VAL A 130 -5.42 -0.83 3.33
N ASN A 131 -4.33 -1.37 3.90
CA ASN A 131 -4.37 -2.61 4.66
C ASN A 131 -4.44 -2.36 6.17
N SER A 132 -5.43 -3.00 6.81
CA SER A 132 -5.56 -3.13 8.26
C SER A 132 -5.81 -4.58 8.62
N SER A 133 -4.89 -5.21 9.36
CA SER A 133 -5.07 -6.60 9.83
C SER A 133 -5.60 -6.62 11.26
N ARG A 134 -4.73 -6.41 12.26
CA ARG A 134 -5.09 -6.48 13.69
C ARG A 134 -6.21 -5.52 14.10
N GLY A 135 -6.29 -4.35 13.47
CA GLY A 135 -7.36 -3.36 13.72
C GLY A 135 -8.76 -3.92 13.43
N ILE A 136 -8.86 -4.87 12.50
CA ILE A 136 -10.11 -5.50 12.08
C ILE A 136 -10.28 -6.87 12.74
N ILE A 137 -9.34 -7.80 12.57
CA ILE A 137 -9.50 -9.20 13.03
C ILE A 137 -9.51 -9.34 14.55
N ALA A 138 -8.94 -8.37 15.27
CA ALA A 138 -8.95 -8.32 16.73
C ALA A 138 -9.80 -7.15 17.27
N ALA A 139 -10.71 -6.61 16.46
CA ALA A 139 -11.59 -5.51 16.86
C ALA A 139 -12.37 -5.83 18.15
N TYR A 140 -12.88 -7.06 18.29
CA TYR A 140 -13.62 -7.51 19.48
C TYR A 140 -12.84 -7.43 20.81
N LYS A 141 -11.50 -7.31 20.76
CA LYS A 141 -10.64 -7.12 21.94
C LYS A 141 -10.42 -5.64 22.29
N GLN A 142 -10.84 -4.71 21.44
CA GLN A 142 -10.66 -3.28 21.65
C GLN A 142 -11.86 -2.72 22.41
N GLU A 143 -11.58 -1.82 23.36
CA GLU A 143 -12.60 -1.17 24.19
C GLU A 143 -13.68 -0.47 23.34
N LYS A 144 -13.28 0.17 22.24
CA LYS A 144 -14.17 0.83 21.26
C LYS A 144 -15.30 -0.09 20.77
N TYR A 145 -15.04 -1.39 20.66
CA TYR A 145 -15.98 -2.38 20.13
C TYR A 145 -16.50 -3.36 21.21
N ALA A 146 -16.25 -3.07 22.50
CA ALA A 146 -16.64 -3.94 23.60
C ALA A 146 -18.15 -4.24 23.65
N ARG A 147 -18.99 -3.34 23.12
CA ARG A 147 -20.45 -3.49 23.02
C ARG A 147 -20.91 -4.74 22.27
N PHE A 148 -20.08 -5.26 21.36
CA PHE A 148 -20.40 -6.48 20.61
C PHE A 148 -20.09 -7.73 21.44
N GLY A 149 -19.14 -7.68 22.38
CA GLY A 149 -18.69 -8.87 23.10
C GLY A 149 -17.82 -9.82 22.25
N ALA A 150 -17.14 -10.75 22.90
CA ALA A 150 -16.15 -11.61 22.24
C ALA A 150 -16.77 -12.65 21.28
N GLU A 151 -18.00 -13.08 21.51
CA GLU A 151 -18.71 -14.05 20.67
C GLU A 151 -19.19 -13.43 19.34
N HIS A 152 -19.37 -12.11 19.30
CA HIS A 152 -19.79 -11.37 18.10
C HIS A 152 -18.59 -10.70 17.40
N PHE A 153 -17.47 -11.43 17.29
CA PHE A 153 -16.25 -10.90 16.68
C PHE A 153 -16.44 -10.45 15.23
N ALA A 154 -17.32 -11.12 14.48
CA ALA A 154 -17.64 -10.75 13.09
C ALA A 154 -18.30 -9.36 13.01
N ASP A 155 -19.22 -9.04 13.93
CA ASP A 155 -19.87 -7.74 13.98
C ASP A 155 -18.90 -6.63 14.40
N ALA A 156 -18.01 -6.93 15.36
CA ALA A 156 -16.94 -6.02 15.74
C ALA A 156 -15.97 -5.74 14.57
N SER A 157 -15.57 -6.77 13.82
CA SER A 157 -14.73 -6.61 12.62
C SER A 157 -15.44 -5.81 11.54
N ARG A 158 -16.73 -6.07 11.30
CA ARG A 158 -17.53 -5.29 10.34
C ARG A 158 -17.61 -3.82 10.74
N GLN A 159 -17.88 -3.52 12.01
CA GLN A 159 -17.90 -2.14 12.49
C GLN A 159 -16.53 -1.48 12.33
N ALA A 160 -15.43 -2.18 12.64
CA ALA A 160 -14.10 -1.64 12.47
C ALA A 160 -13.76 -1.30 11.01
N VAL A 161 -14.26 -2.07 10.04
CA VAL A 161 -14.15 -1.75 8.61
C VAL A 161 -14.96 -0.51 8.25
N LEU A 162 -16.21 -0.41 8.73
CA LEU A 162 -17.06 0.76 8.47
C LEU A 162 -16.44 2.04 9.02
N ASP A 163 -15.94 2.02 10.25
CA ASP A 163 -15.27 3.15 10.88
C ASP A 163 -13.99 3.55 10.12
N MET A 164 -13.25 2.58 9.60
CA MET A 164 -12.06 2.83 8.76
C MET A 164 -12.43 3.47 7.42
N ILE A 165 -13.51 3.01 6.77
CA ILE A 165 -14.02 3.61 5.54
C ILE A 165 -14.45 5.06 5.80
N GLU A 166 -15.17 5.31 6.89
CA GLU A 166 -15.61 6.65 7.28
C GLU A 166 -14.42 7.60 7.53
N ASP A 167 -13.44 7.17 8.32
CA ASP A 167 -12.24 7.97 8.63
C ASP A 167 -11.44 8.34 7.36
N ILE A 168 -11.23 7.39 6.45
CA ILE A 168 -10.52 7.64 5.19
C ILE A 168 -11.35 8.55 4.27
N SER A 169 -12.66 8.31 4.16
CA SER A 169 -13.53 9.12 3.28
C SER A 169 -13.60 10.57 3.75
N GLN A 170 -13.79 10.80 5.05
CA GLN A 170 -13.79 12.15 5.63
C GLN A 170 -12.45 12.85 5.42
N ALA A 171 -11.33 12.14 5.55
CA ALA A 171 -10.01 12.71 5.30
C ALA A 171 -9.81 13.10 3.83
N LEU A 172 -10.31 12.30 2.88
CA LEU A 172 -10.24 12.59 1.45
C LEU A 172 -11.12 13.79 1.06
N GLU A 173 -12.30 13.94 1.69
CA GLU A 173 -13.20 15.08 1.47
C GLU A 173 -12.64 16.41 1.98
N GLN A 174 -11.74 16.37 2.96
CA GLN A 174 -11.12 17.56 3.59
C GLN A 174 -9.80 18.00 2.94
N ARG A 175 -9.39 17.36 1.83
CA ARG A 175 -8.11 17.55 1.15
C ARG A 175 -7.94 18.94 0.50
#